data_AF-A0AAJ1B9G3-F1
#
_entry.id   AF-A0AAJ1B9G3-F1
#
_cell.length_a   1.000
_cell.length_b   1.000
_cell.length_c   1.000
_cell.angle_alpha   90.00
_cell.angle_beta   90.00
_cell.angle_gamma   90.00
#
_symmetry.space_group_name_H-M   'P 1'
#
loop_
_entity.id
_entity.type
_entity.pdbx_description
1 polymer ?
#
loop_
_entity_poly.entity_id
_entity_poly.type
_entity_poly.pdbx_seq_one_letter_code
_entity_poly.pdbx_strand_id
1 'polypeptide(L)' 'VDVIVDVIDASSLERNLYLALQLIELGKPVVLALNMMDIVESRGMEIDLHRLPEMLGIPAIPVSARKKTGLSILLH' A
#
# COMPACT_ATOMS: atom_id res chain seq x y z
N VAL A 1 -7.89 15.39 10.17
CA VAL A 1 -7.24 14.10 9.87
C VAL A 1 -5.82 14.45 9.50
N ASP A 2 -4.85 14.01 10.30
CA ASP A 2 -3.44 14.41 10.15
C ASP A 2 -2.69 13.54 9.13
N VAL A 3 -3.14 12.29 8.96
CA VAL A 3 -2.67 11.36 7.93
C VAL A 3 -3.77 10.37 7.59
N ILE A 4 -3.85 9.93 6.35
CA ILE A 4 -4.72 8.86 5.88
C ILE A 4 -3.88 7.61 5.67
N VAL A 5 -4.23 6.51 6.33
CA VAL A 5 -3.68 5.19 6.00
C VAL A 5 -4.66 4.52 5.03
N ASP A 6 -4.28 4.46 3.76
CA ASP A 6 -5.08 3.79 2.74
C ASP A 6 -4.65 2.32 2.64
N VAL A 7 -5.53 1.42 3.09
CA VAL A 7 -5.26 -0.02 3.12
C VAL A 7 -5.76 -0.64 1.84
N ILE A 8 -4.84 -1.04 0.96
CA ILE A 8 -5.16 -1.62 -0.33
C ILE A 8 -4.81 -3.09 -0.43
N ASP A 9 -5.58 -3.85 -1.21
CA ASP A 9 -5.25 -5.23 -1.56
C ASP A 9 -4.19 -5.27 -2.66
N ALA A 10 -2.97 -5.64 -2.29
CA ALA A 10 -1.81 -5.76 -3.16
C ALA A 10 -1.98 -6.84 -4.26
N SER A 11 -2.87 -7.81 -4.06
CA SER A 11 -3.20 -8.80 -5.10
C SER A 11 -4.14 -8.25 -6.19
N SER A 12 -4.64 -7.02 -5.99
CA SER A 12 -5.60 -6.33 -6.85
C SER A 12 -5.24 -4.84 -7.02
N LEU A 13 -3.95 -4.53 -7.25
CA LEU A 13 -3.43 -3.15 -7.26
C LEU A 13 -4.22 -2.19 -8.16
N GLU A 14 -4.43 -2.54 -9.43
CA GLU A 14 -5.08 -1.66 -10.42
C GLU A 14 -6.41 -1.09 -9.93
N ARG A 15 -7.27 -1.95 -9.37
CA ARG A 15 -8.59 -1.55 -8.85
C ARG A 15 -8.48 -0.66 -7.61
N ASN A 16 -7.54 -0.96 -6.71
CA ASN A 16 -7.45 -0.24 -5.45
C ASN A 16 -6.72 1.11 -5.59
N LEU A 17 -5.79 1.23 -6.55
CA LEU A 17 -5.06 2.48 -6.79
C LEU A 17 -5.96 3.64 -7.21
N TYR A 18 -7.17 3.39 -7.73
CA TYR A 18 -8.12 4.47 -8.04
C TYR A 18 -8.43 5.35 -6.83
N LEU A 19 -8.70 4.76 -5.66
CA LEU A 19 -8.97 5.54 -4.45
C LEU A 19 -7.69 6.23 -3.96
N ALA A 20 -6.57 5.51 -3.96
CA ALA A 20 -5.28 6.07 -3.56
C ALA A 20 -4.93 7.33 -4.35
N LEU A 21 -5.08 7.29 -5.68
CA LEU A 21 -4.83 8.42 -6.56
C LEU A 21 -5.75 9.61 -6.27
N GLN A 22 -7.05 9.38 -6.03
CA GLN A 22 -7.97 10.45 -5.64
C GLN A 22 -7.55 11.14 -4.34
N LEU A 23 -7.10 10.36 -3.34
CA LEU A 23 -6.63 10.91 -2.07
C LEU A 23 -5.34 11.74 -2.23
N ILE A 24 -4.43 11.26 -3.09
CA ILE A 24 -3.19 11.96 -3.46
C ILE A 24 -3.51 13.27 -4.18
N GLU A 25 -4.42 13.26 -5.17
CA GLU A 25 -4.83 14.45 -5.94
C GLU A 25 -5.50 15.52 -5.07
N LEU A 26 -6.21 15.11 -4.01
CA LEU A 26 -6.81 16.02 -3.02
C LEU A 26 -5.77 16.69 -2.09
N GLY A 27 -4.47 16.39 -2.28
CA GLY A 27 -3.38 16.93 -1.48
C GLY A 27 -3.41 16.47 -0.02
N LYS A 28 -4.03 15.31 0.26
CA LYS A 28 -4.04 14.75 1.61
C LYS A 28 -2.72 14.02 1.87
N PRO A 29 -2.17 14.09 3.09
CA PRO A 29 -1.08 13.23 3.49
C PRO A 29 -1.58 11.77 3.56
N VAL A 30 -1.08 10.92 2.65
CA VAL A 30 -1.48 9.52 2.53
C VAL A 30 -0.27 8.61 2.73
N VAL A 31 -0.46 7.50 3.43
CA VAL A 31 0.45 6.36 3.50
C VAL A 31 -0.32 5.13 2.99
N LEU A 32 0.27 4.42 2.04
CA LEU A 32 -0.33 3.23 1.46
C LEU A 32 0.08 2.00 2.28
N ALA A 33 -0.88 1.25 2.82
CA ALA A 33 -0.65 -0.07 3.37
C ALA A 33 -0.97 -1.12 2.31
N LEU A 34 0.06 -1.64 1.63
CA LEU A 34 -0.03 -2.70 0.63
C LEU A 34 -0.30 -4.03 1.32
N ASN A 35 -1.56 -4.29 1.65
CA ASN A 35 -1.97 -5.47 2.40
C ASN A 35 -2.11 -6.70 1.48
N MET A 36 -2.21 -7.90 2.07
CA MET A 36 -2.28 -9.19 1.37
C MET A 36 -0.99 -9.58 0.63
N MET A 37 0.18 -9.15 1.11
CA MET A 37 1.47 -9.57 0.55
C MET A 37 1.72 -11.08 0.61
N ASP A 38 1.06 -11.81 1.53
CA ASP A 38 1.08 -13.27 1.54
C ASP A 38 0.34 -13.89 0.34
N ILE A 39 -0.69 -13.22 -0.18
CA ILE A 39 -1.39 -13.65 -1.38
C ILE A 39 -0.53 -13.34 -2.62
N VAL A 40 0.11 -12.18 -2.66
CA VAL A 40 1.05 -11.79 -3.73
C VAL A 40 2.15 -12.85 -3.87
N GLU A 41 2.81 -13.18 -2.76
CA GLU A 41 3.86 -14.21 -2.69
C GLU A 41 3.34 -15.59 -3.12
N SER A 42 2.22 -16.06 -2.57
CA SER A 42 1.68 -17.40 -2.89
C SER A 42 1.24 -17.57 -4.35
N ARG A 43 0.93 -16.48 -5.04
CA ARG A 43 0.57 -16.47 -6.47
C ARG A 43 1.77 -16.28 -7.40
N GLY A 44 2.99 -16.13 -6.86
CA GLY A 44 4.18 -15.84 -7.65
C GLY A 44 4.12 -14.47 -8.33
N MET A 45 3.35 -13.54 -7.78
CA MET A 45 3.30 -12.15 -8.24
C MET A 45 4.39 -11.35 -7.52
N GLU A 46 4.86 -10.28 -8.17
CA GLU A 46 5.83 -9.37 -7.58
C GLU A 46 5.35 -7.94 -7.73
N ILE A 47 5.66 -7.12 -6.72
CA ILE A 47 5.40 -5.68 -6.72
C ILE A 47 6.74 -5.00 -6.52
N ASP A 48 7.05 -4.06 -7.40
CA ASP A 48 8.24 -3.23 -7.26
C ASP A 48 8.02 -2.19 -6.16
N LEU A 49 8.47 -2.53 -4.96
CA LEU A 49 8.36 -1.69 -3.77
C LEU A 49 9.32 -0.49 -3.77
N HIS A 50 10.20 -0.36 -4.78
CA HIS A 50 11.02 0.83 -4.98
C HIS A 50 10.29 1.81 -5.90
N ARG A 51 9.85 1.34 -7.08
CA ARG A 51 9.24 2.19 -8.10
C ARG A 51 7.83 2.62 -7.76
N LEU A 52 7.02 1.78 -7.11
CA LEU A 52 5.63 2.12 -6.81
C LEU A 52 5.51 3.34 -5.88
N PRO A 53 6.21 3.43 -4.73
CA PRO A 53 6.21 4.64 -3.91
C PRO A 53 6.74 5.87 -4.67
N GLU A 54 7.81 5.70 -5.45
CA GLU A 54 8.42 6.77 -6.24
C GLU A 54 7.43 7.37 -7.25
N MET A 55 6.69 6.51 -7.95
CA MET A 55 5.68 6.93 -8.93
C MET A 55 4.46 7.59 -8.28
N LEU A 56 4.05 7.12 -7.10
CA LEU A 56 2.90 7.67 -6.39
C LEU A 56 3.24 8.93 -5.58
N GLY A 57 4.52 9.18 -5.31
CA GLY A 57 4.97 10.28 -4.46
C GLY A 57 4.59 10.15 -2.98
N ILE A 58 4.20 8.94 -2.55
CA ILE A 58 3.79 8.64 -1.17
C ILE A 58 4.44 7.34 -0.67
N PRO A 59 4.62 7.16 0.65
CA PRO A 59 5.11 5.90 1.20
C PRO A 59 4.14 4.76 0.92
N ALA A 60 4.67 3.61 0.51
CA ALA A 60 3.89 2.37 0.42
C ALA A 60 4.59 1.26 1.21
N ILE A 61 3.91 0.75 2.24
CA ILE A 61 4.46 -0.23 3.17
C ILE A 61 3.85 -1.62 2.87
N PRO A 62 4.66 -2.63 2.54
CA PRO A 62 4.19 -4.00 2.35
C PRO A 62 3.74 -4.61 3.68
N VAL A 63 2.51 -5.13 3.71
CA VAL A 63 1.89 -5.67 4.92
C VAL A 63 1.19 -7.00 4.61
N SER A 64 1.22 -7.92 5.56
CA SER A 64 0.21 -8.96 5.65
C SER A 64 -0.41 -8.86 7.04
N ALA A 65 -1.61 -8.26 7.12
CA ALA A 65 -2.32 -8.13 8.39
C ALA A 65 -2.61 -9.51 9.00
N ARG A 66 -2.88 -10.51 8.14
CA ARG A 66 -3.09 -11.91 8.53
C ARG A 66 -1.84 -12.54 9.14
N LYS A 67 -0.67 -12.37 8.50
CA LYS A 67 0.61 -12.88 9.03
C LYS A 67 1.24 -11.95 10.08
N LYS A 68 0.62 -10.79 10.37
CA LYS A 68 1.14 -9.71 11.23
C LYS A 68 2.53 -9.20 10.81
N THR A 69 2.86 -9.24 9.53
CA THR A 69 4.12 -8.72 8.99
C THR A 69 3.96 -7.29 8.50
N GLY A 70 5.01 -6.47 8.63
CA GLY A 70 5.02 -5.07 8.17
C GLY A 70 4.26 -4.07 9.05
N LEU A 71 3.43 -4.54 9.99
CA LEU A 71 2.61 -3.68 10.86
C LEU A 71 3.44 -2.74 11.76
N SER A 72 4.59 -3.20 12.26
CA SER A 72 5.47 -2.35 13.08
C SER A 72 6.10 -1.22 12.28
N ILE A 73 6.36 -1.44 10.98
CA ILE A 73 6.91 -0.42 10.09
C ILE A 73 5.80 0.58 9.71
N LEU A 74 4.59 0.08 9.45
CA LEU A 74 3.44 0.93 9.12
C LEU A 74 3.05 1.89 10.25
N LEU A 75 3.22 1.47 11.51
CA LEU A 75 2.77 2.21 12.69
C LEU A 75 3.86 3.07 13.36
N HIS A 76 5.08 3.07 12.83
CA HIS A 76 6.22 3.87 13.32
C HIS A 76 6.29 5.21 12.59
#